data_AF-A0AAD0DHE6-F1
#
_entry.id   AF-A0AAD0DHE6-F1
#
_cell.length_a   1.000
_cell.length_b   1.000
_cell.length_c   1.000
_cell.angle_alpha   90.00
_cell.angle_beta   90.00
_cell.angle_gamma   90.00
#
_symmetry.space_group_name_H-M   'P 1'
#
loop_
_entity.id
_entity.type
_entity.pdbx_description
1 polymer ?
#
loop_
_entity_poly.entity_id
_entity_poly.type
_entity_poly.pdbx_seq_one_letter_code
_entity_poly.pdbx_strand_id
1 'polypeptide(L)'
;MDFSPFMHALAALIVQCLCGLKWNRWGTGGALGSLWFVAREQTQAEYRWIALFGHGKRANMPWWGGFDWQVWNVASLLDWLVPVVACTLLWLLSRAWQFKRANSPQL
;
A
#
# COMPACT_ATOMS: atom_id res chain seq x y z
N MET A 1 -9.34 9.39 17.18
CA MET A 1 -8.15 8.62 16.75
C MET A 1 -8.49 8.04 15.39
N ASP A 2 -7.69 8.35 14.36
CA ASP A 2 -7.97 7.90 13.00
C ASP A 2 -7.42 6.48 12.81
N PHE A 3 -8.32 5.50 12.74
CA PHE A 3 -7.96 4.08 12.58
C PHE A 3 -7.86 3.65 11.11
N SER A 4 -7.95 4.59 10.17
CA SER A 4 -7.90 4.31 8.72
C SER A 4 -6.64 3.57 8.27
N PRO A 5 -5.42 3.92 8.75
CA PRO A 5 -4.21 3.22 8.32
C PRO A 5 -4.22 1.73 8.69
N PHE A 6 -4.81 1.39 9.83
CA PHE A 6 -4.95 0.00 10.27
C PHE A 6 -5.94 -0.79 9.40
N MET A 7 -7.07 -0.16 9.03
CA MET A 7 -8.06 -0.78 8.14
C MET A 7 -7.50 -1.00 6.73
N HIS A 8 -6.72 -0.05 6.21
CA HIS A 8 -6.02 -0.19 4.93
C HIS A 8 -5.00 -1.34 4.97
N ALA A 9 -4.22 -1.42 6.05
CA ALA A 9 -3.28 -2.51 6.23
C ALA A 9 -3.98 -3.86 6.32
N LEU A 10 -5.09 -3.96 7.06
CA LEU A 10 -5.89 -5.18 7.15
C LEU A 10 -6.42 -5.62 5.78
N ALA A 11 -6.97 -4.68 5.00
CA ALA A 11 -7.46 -4.96 3.65
C ALA A 11 -6.34 -5.44 2.71
N ALA A 12 -5.17 -4.80 2.75
CA ALA A 12 -4.00 -5.21 1.96
C ALA A 12 -3.50 -6.61 2.36
N LEU A 13 -3.47 -6.90 3.67
CA LEU A 13 -3.09 -8.21 4.18
C LEU A 13 -4.09 -9.30 3.79
N ILE A 14 -5.40 -9.02 3.75
CA ILE A 14 -6.40 -9.97 3.26
C ILE A 14 -6.11 -10.33 1.80
N VAL A 15 -5.88 -9.35 0.92
CA VAL A 15 -5.53 -9.60 -0.48
C VAL A 15 -4.24 -10.43 -0.58
N GLN A 16 -3.23 -10.09 0.23
CA GLN A 16 -1.97 -10.83 0.28
C GLN A 16 -2.15 -12.29 0.72
N CYS A 17 -2.95 -12.54 1.76
CA CYS A 17 -3.26 -13.87 2.25
C CYS A 17 -4.05 -14.68 1.21
N LEU A 18 -5.03 -14.08 0.53
CA LEU A 18 -5.77 -14.77 -0.53
C LEU A 18 -4.85 -15.22 -1.67
N CYS A 19 -3.92 -14.37 -2.10
CA CYS A 19 -2.93 -14.72 -3.13
C CYS A 19 -1.89 -15.74 -2.64
N GLY A 20 -1.41 -15.56 -1.41
CA GLY A 20 -0.42 -16.42 -0.76
C GLY A 20 -0.95 -17.83 -0.51
N LEU A 21 -2.18 -17.98 -0.03
CA LEU A 21 -2.77 -19.30 0.27
C LEU A 21 -3.22 -20.02 -1.00
N LYS A 22 -3.77 -19.32 -1.99
CA LYS A 22 -4.34 -19.96 -3.20
C LYS A 22 -3.30 -20.29 -4.26
N TRP A 23 -2.28 -19.45 -4.44
CA TRP A 23 -1.28 -19.62 -5.51
C TRP A 23 0.16 -19.68 -5.00
N ASN A 24 0.40 -19.64 -3.69
CA ASN A 24 1.73 -19.51 -3.08
C ASN A 24 2.52 -18.26 -3.54
N ARG A 25 1.82 -17.22 -4.01
CA ARG A 25 2.43 -15.96 -4.50
C ARG A 25 2.24 -14.83 -3.50
N TRP A 26 2.88 -14.97 -2.33
CA TRP A 26 2.82 -14.01 -1.23
C TRP A 26 3.32 -12.62 -1.63
N GLY A 27 4.36 -12.54 -2.47
CA GLY A 27 4.93 -11.26 -2.92
C GLY A 27 3.98 -10.49 -3.85
N THR A 28 3.32 -11.16 -4.79
CA THR A 28 2.40 -10.49 -5.72
C THR A 28 1.14 -10.00 -5.02
N GLY A 29 0.62 -10.77 -4.06
CA GLY A 29 -0.53 -10.34 -3.26
C GLY A 29 -0.24 -9.09 -2.43
N GLY A 30 0.94 -9.05 -1.78
CA GLY A 30 1.39 -7.87 -1.03
C GLY A 30 1.62 -6.66 -1.93
N ALA A 31 2.22 -6.85 -3.11
CA ALA A 31 2.41 -5.78 -4.09
C ALA A 31 1.08 -5.21 -4.60
N LEU A 32 0.10 -6.05 -4.91
CA LEU A 32 -1.22 -5.61 -5.35
C LEU A 32 -1.96 -4.80 -4.27
N GLY A 33 -1.98 -5.30 -3.04
CA GLY A 33 -2.60 -4.59 -1.92
C GLY A 33 -1.92 -3.25 -1.64
N SER A 34 -0.59 -3.22 -1.68
CA SER A 34 0.20 -2.01 -1.48
C SER A 34 -0.01 -0.98 -2.60
N LEU A 35 0.04 -1.41 -3.86
CA LEU A 35 -0.14 -0.54 -5.03
C LEU A 35 -1.51 0.12 -5.04
N TRP A 36 -2.55 -0.59 -4.60
CA TRP A 36 -3.90 -0.04 -4.50
C TRP A 36 -3.95 1.21 -3.59
N PHE A 37 -3.39 1.12 -2.39
CA PHE A 37 -3.40 2.25 -1.44
C PHE A 37 -2.46 3.38 -1.86
N VAL A 38 -1.30 3.06 -2.46
CA VAL A 38 -0.42 4.08 -3.05
C VAL A 38 -1.14 4.86 -4.16
N ALA A 39 -1.82 4.17 -5.07
CA ALA A 39 -2.59 4.80 -6.14
C ALA A 39 -3.76 5.63 -5.59
N ARG A 40 -4.47 5.12 -4.57
CA ARG A 40 -5.55 5.84 -3.89
C ARG A 40 -5.03 7.15 -3.27
N GLU A 41 -3.92 7.12 -2.54
CA GLU A 41 -3.38 8.34 -1.93
C GLU A 41 -2.83 9.31 -2.96
N GLN A 42 -2.23 8.81 -4.05
CA GLN A 42 -1.79 9.66 -5.16
C GLN A 42 -2.98 10.42 -5.79
N THR A 43 -4.11 9.76 -6.04
CA THR A 43 -5.29 10.45 -6.59
C THR A 43 -5.89 11.46 -5.61
N GLN A 44 -5.88 11.18 -4.29
CA GLN A 44 -6.28 12.16 -3.28
C GLN A 44 -5.37 13.39 -3.26
N ALA A 45 -4.05 13.20 -3.41
CA ALA A 45 -3.09 14.28 -3.52
C ALA A 45 -3.38 15.16 -4.76
N GLU A 46 -3.72 14.56 -5.91
CA GLU A 46 -4.14 15.30 -7.11
C GLU A 46 -5.37 16.18 -6.83
N TYR A 47 -6.39 15.66 -6.15
CA TYR A 47 -7.58 16.46 -5.81
C TYR A 47 -7.25 17.64 -4.91
N ARG A 48 -6.38 17.44 -3.90
CA ARG A 48 -5.91 18.52 -3.02
C ARG A 48 -5.12 19.56 -3.81
N TRP A 49 -4.27 19.14 -4.73
CA TRP A 49 -3.52 20.04 -5.60
C TRP A 49 -4.44 20.90 -6.46
N ILE A 50 -5.44 20.29 -7.09
CA ILE A 50 -6.42 21.01 -7.93
C ILE A 50 -7.21 22.03 -7.09
N ALA A 51 -7.54 21.70 -5.85
CA ALA A 51 -8.25 22.60 -4.94
C ALA A 51 -7.39 23.79 -4.49
N LEU A 52 -6.10 23.56 -4.20
CA LEU A 52 -5.18 24.58 -3.69
C LEU A 52 -4.59 25.48 -4.78
N PHE A 53 -4.14 24.88 -5.89
CA PHE A 53 -3.38 25.56 -6.94
C PHE A 53 -4.11 25.57 -8.30
N GLY A 54 -4.93 24.56 -8.57
CA GLY A 54 -5.63 24.42 -9.85
C GLY A 54 -6.86 25.31 -10.03
N HIS A 55 -7.24 26.11 -9.04
CA HIS A 55 -8.52 26.85 -9.00
C HIS A 55 -9.73 25.95 -9.31
N GLY A 56 -9.68 24.68 -8.88
CA GLY A 56 -10.73 23.69 -9.15
C GLY A 56 -10.70 23.07 -10.55
N LYS A 57 -9.74 23.41 -11.42
CA LYS A 57 -9.64 22.87 -12.79
C LYS A 57 -8.46 21.91 -12.93
N ARG A 58 -8.73 20.66 -13.31
CA ARG A 58 -7.68 19.66 -13.59
C ARG A 58 -6.75 20.05 -14.74
N ALA A 59 -7.23 20.85 -15.70
CA ALA A 59 -6.41 21.35 -16.81
C ALA A 59 -5.21 22.21 -16.38
N ASN A 60 -5.28 22.81 -15.19
CA ASN A 60 -4.21 23.63 -14.62
C ASN A 60 -3.18 22.78 -13.85
N MET A 61 -3.46 21.49 -13.63
CA MET A 61 -2.58 20.62 -12.86
C MET A 61 -1.47 20.05 -13.76
N PRO A 62 -0.18 20.23 -13.41
CA PRO A 62 0.90 19.56 -14.09
C PRO A 62 0.79 18.04 -13.86
N TRP A 63 1.37 17.25 -14.76
CA TRP A 63 1.33 15.78 -14.66
C TRP A 63 1.94 15.24 -13.36
N TRP A 64 2.81 16.00 -12.71
CA TRP A 64 3.44 15.67 -11.43
C TRP A 64 2.72 16.24 -10.20
N GLY A 65 1.59 16.94 -10.34
CA GLY A 65 0.93 17.65 -9.23
C GLY A 65 0.54 16.75 -8.05
N GLY A 66 0.23 15.47 -8.30
CA GLY A 66 -0.02 14.49 -7.23
C GLY A 66 1.21 14.14 -6.39
N PHE A 67 2.43 14.45 -6.85
CA PHE A 67 3.69 14.22 -6.13
C PHE A 67 4.21 15.46 -5.40
N ASP A 68 3.49 16.58 -5.45
CA ASP A 68 3.91 17.82 -4.80
C ASP A 68 3.79 17.70 -3.27
N TRP A 69 4.92 17.75 -2.55
CA TRP A 69 4.97 17.57 -1.10
C TRP A 69 4.02 18.47 -0.30
N GLN A 70 3.64 19.64 -0.85
CA GLN A 70 2.74 20.60 -0.20
C GLN A 70 1.31 20.08 -0.02
N VAL A 71 0.90 19.08 -0.82
CA VAL A 71 -0.46 18.51 -0.77
C VAL A 71 -0.55 17.22 0.07
N TRP A 72 0.58 16.76 0.58
CA TRP A 72 0.69 15.54 1.39
C TRP A 72 0.59 15.85 2.88
N ASN A 73 -0.37 15.20 3.52
CA ASN A 73 -0.53 15.24 4.97
C ASN A 73 0.12 13.98 5.59
N VAL A 74 0.56 14.09 6.84
CA VAL A 74 1.12 12.95 7.59
C VAL A 74 0.14 11.77 7.65
N ALA A 75 -1.17 12.04 7.77
CA ALA A 75 -2.21 11.02 7.72
C ALA A 75 -2.22 10.25 6.38
N SER A 76 -2.13 10.96 5.25
CA SER A 76 -2.01 10.33 3.92
C SER A 76 -0.71 9.55 3.76
N LEU A 77 0.39 10.03 4.34
CA LEU A 77 1.66 9.30 4.32
C LEU A 77 1.53 7.95 5.04
N LEU A 78 0.88 7.94 6.21
CA LEU A 78 0.62 6.72 6.96
C LEU A 78 -0.35 5.77 6.23
N ASP A 79 -1.34 6.32 5.53
CA ASP A 79 -2.36 5.54 4.84
C ASP A 79 -1.82 4.64 3.72
N TRP A 80 -0.74 5.02 3.03
CA TRP A 80 -0.09 4.14 2.07
C TRP A 80 1.14 3.42 2.65
N LEU A 81 1.87 4.04 3.58
CA LEU A 81 3.10 3.45 4.13
C LEU A 81 2.81 2.26 5.06
N VAL A 82 1.78 2.35 5.91
CA VAL A 82 1.44 1.27 6.86
C VAL A 82 1.06 -0.02 6.11
N PRO A 83 0.20 -0.01 5.07
CA PRO A 83 -0.04 -1.18 4.22
C PRO A 83 1.22 -1.74 3.58
N VAL A 84 2.09 -0.89 3.02
CA VAL A 84 3.34 -1.33 2.37
C VAL A 84 4.26 -2.04 3.35
N VAL A 85 4.46 -1.47 4.53
CA VAL A 85 5.30 -2.07 5.58
C VAL A 85 4.70 -3.38 6.05
N ALA A 86 3.40 -3.40 6.35
CA ALA A 86 2.70 -4.61 6.79
C ALA A 86 2.80 -5.75 5.76
N CYS A 87 2.58 -5.43 4.48
CA CYS A 87 2.68 -6.41 3.39
C CYS A 87 4.10 -6.93 3.19
N THR A 88 5.09 -6.06 3.32
CA THR A 88 6.52 -6.44 3.22
C THR A 88 6.93 -7.36 4.36
N LEU A 89 6.51 -7.05 5.59
CA LEU A 89 6.76 -7.90 6.76
C LEU A 89 6.12 -9.28 6.61
N LEU A 90 4.85 -9.34 6.20
CA LEU A 90 4.16 -10.62 5.97
C LEU A 90 4.85 -11.44 4.88
N TRP A 91 5.33 -10.80 3.81
CA TRP A 91 6.07 -11.48 2.76
C TRP A 91 7.40 -12.07 3.28
N LEU A 92 8.19 -11.31 4.04
CA LEU A 92 9.43 -11.79 4.64
C LEU A 92 9.19 -12.97 5.59
N LEU A 93 8.16 -12.89 6.44
CA LEU A 93 7.77 -13.97 7.34
C LEU A 93 7.35 -15.22 6.57
N SER A 94 6.53 -15.06 5.52
CA SER A 94 6.11 -16.18 4.67
C SER A 94 7.31 -16.86 3.98
N ARG A 95 8.31 -16.08 3.57
CA ARG A 95 9.53 -16.57 2.94
C ARG A 95 10.42 -17.31 3.94
N ALA A 96 10.61 -16.74 5.13
CA ALA A 96 11.38 -17.37 6.19
C ALA A 96 10.75 -18.70 6.64
N TRP A 97 9.42 -18.73 6.75
CA TRP A 97 8.67 -19.95 7.09
C TRP A 97 8.81 -21.03 6.00
N GLN A 98 8.67 -20.65 4.73
CA GLN A 98 8.86 -21.59 3.61
C GLN A 98 10.29 -22.15 3.58
N PHE A 99 11.30 -21.31 3.83
CA PHE A 99 12.69 -21.75 3.92
C PHE A 99 12.92 -22.75 5.08
N LYS A 100 12.37 -22.45 6.27
CA LYS A 100 12.45 -23.36 7.41
C LYS A 100 11.75 -24.70 7.13
N ARG A 101 10.57 -24.66 6.49
CA ARG A 101 9.81 -25.86 6.13
C ARG A 101 10.55 -26.73 5.11
N ALA A 102 11.26 -26.12 4.16
CA ALA A 102 12.08 -26.85 3.18
C ALA A 102 13.30 -27.55 3.82
N ASN A 103 13.87 -26.97 4.88
CA ASN A 103 15.09 -27.48 5.54
C ASN A 103 14.83 -28.28 6.83
N SER A 104 13.58 -28.60 7.14
CA SER A 104 13.25 -29.42 8.31
C SER A 104 13.46 -30.90 7.96
N PRO A 105 14.32 -31.64 8.69
CA PRO A 105 14.51 -33.07 8.44
C PRO A 105 13.19 -33.80 8.68
N GLN A 106 12.79 -34.62 7.70
CA GLN A 106 11.63 -35.50 7.88
C GLN A 106 12.05 -36.63 8.82
N LEU A 107 11.56 -36.57 10.07
CA LEU A 107 11.62 -37.67 11.01
C LEU A 107 10.63 -38.76 10.61
#